data_AF-A0A1Q4R9U8-F1
#
_entry.id   AF-A0A1Q4R9U8-F1
#
_cell.length_a   1.000
_cell.length_b   1.000
_cell.length_c   1.000
_cell.angle_alpha   90.00
_cell.angle_beta   90.00
_cell.angle_gamma   90.00
#
_symmetry.space_group_name_H-M   'P 1'
#
loop_
_entity.id
_entity.type
_entity.pdbx_description
1 polymer ?
#
loop_
_entity_poly.entity_id
_entity_poly.type
_entity_poly.pdbx_seq_one_letter_code
_entity_poly.pdbx_strand_id
1 'polypeptide(L)'
;MEATSDLLQDFSALTAKKQLAEIPALVNQGELGFKCLREYLLSQEDKEPTPVTGRIIQVLNQHQTSDNLLFLQQEFPEGVVELTSTRGVDYQEIQDKLIEEDFLEADLLTVRKMWELAGESAVKRKWLYFTEVERFPAHDLYMIDLLWRVYSGGKFGFSVQRKIWLSLGKNFNSLWDKIAWRNGRSFARYPKEFTWSLDAPQGHLPTTNQLRGTKVILALFQHPAWQKKD
;
A
#
# COMPACT_ATOMS: atom_id res chain seq x y z
N MET A 1 -30.73 15.83 -1.42
CA MET A 1 -30.64 14.61 -0.58
C MET A 1 -30.88 13.38 -1.44
N GLU A 2 -31.94 13.36 -2.26
CA GLU A 2 -32.26 12.27 -3.21
C GLU A 2 -31.10 11.95 -4.18
N ALA A 3 -30.58 12.95 -4.91
CA ALA A 3 -29.52 12.72 -5.91
C ALA A 3 -28.20 12.16 -5.35
N THR A 4 -27.81 12.50 -4.11
CA THR A 4 -26.60 11.94 -3.48
C THR A 4 -26.85 10.50 -3.03
N SER A 5 -28.05 10.21 -2.52
CA SER A 5 -28.45 8.86 -2.11
C SER A 5 -28.46 7.90 -3.30
N ASP A 6 -28.99 8.32 -4.45
CA ASP A 6 -29.00 7.51 -5.67
C ASP A 6 -27.56 7.24 -6.16
N LEU A 7 -26.72 8.27 -6.18
CA LEU A 7 -25.31 8.17 -6.59
C LEU A 7 -24.52 7.21 -5.69
N LEU A 8 -24.74 7.29 -4.37
CA LEU A 8 -24.11 6.40 -3.40
C LEU A 8 -24.58 4.96 -3.58
N GLN A 9 -25.87 4.74 -3.81
CA GLN A 9 -26.42 3.41 -4.04
C GLN A 9 -25.82 2.78 -5.31
N ASP A 10 -25.77 3.54 -6.40
CA ASP A 10 -25.18 3.11 -7.67
C ASP A 10 -23.70 2.79 -7.51
N PHE A 11 -22.93 3.67 -6.86
CA PHE A 11 -21.50 3.46 -6.61
C PHE A 11 -21.23 2.26 -5.70
N SER A 12 -22.05 2.05 -4.67
CA SER A 12 -21.92 0.94 -3.72
C SER A 12 -22.25 -0.42 -4.35
N ALA A 13 -23.10 -0.44 -5.39
CA ALA A 13 -23.45 -1.66 -6.12
C ALA A 13 -22.36 -2.12 -7.11
N LEU A 14 -21.39 -1.26 -7.42
CA LEU A 14 -20.29 -1.58 -8.32
C LEU A 14 -19.28 -2.56 -7.69
N THR A 15 -18.60 -3.32 -8.54
CA THR A 15 -17.43 -4.09 -8.09
C THR A 15 -16.27 -3.16 -7.76
N ALA A 16 -15.37 -3.57 -6.87
CA ALA A 16 -14.21 -2.74 -6.49
C ALA A 16 -13.40 -2.20 -7.69
N LYS A 17 -13.23 -3.02 -8.74
CA LYS A 17 -12.57 -2.58 -9.99
C LYS A 17 -13.34 -1.46 -10.69
N LYS A 18 -14.67 -1.55 -10.75
CA LYS A 18 -15.52 -0.52 -11.36
C LYS A 18 -15.58 0.73 -10.48
N GLN A 19 -15.66 0.57 -9.15
CA GLN A 19 -15.59 1.68 -8.21
C GLN A 19 -14.31 2.50 -8.41
N LEU A 20 -13.15 1.86 -8.43
CA LEU A 20 -11.86 2.54 -8.69
C LEU A 20 -11.85 3.30 -10.02
N ALA A 21 -12.48 2.76 -11.06
CA ALA A 21 -12.56 3.39 -12.37
C ALA A 21 -13.56 4.56 -12.41
N GLU A 22 -14.57 4.56 -11.54
CA GLU A 22 -15.63 5.57 -11.47
C GLU A 22 -15.23 6.79 -10.62
N ILE A 23 -14.31 6.63 -9.67
CA ILE A 23 -13.87 7.73 -8.78
C ILE A 23 -13.49 9.01 -9.55
N PRO A 24 -12.71 9.00 -10.65
CA PRO A 24 -12.42 10.22 -11.40
C PRO A 24 -13.66 10.91 -11.97
N ALA A 25 -14.69 10.16 -12.37
CA ALA A 25 -15.94 10.72 -12.85
C ALA A 25 -16.72 11.41 -11.71
N LEU A 26 -16.72 10.82 -10.51
CA LEU A 26 -17.29 11.44 -9.31
C LEU A 26 -16.56 12.74 -8.95
N VAL A 27 -15.22 12.76 -8.99
CA VAL A 27 -14.44 13.99 -8.76
C VAL A 27 -14.84 15.11 -9.72
N ASN A 28 -15.07 14.79 -11.00
CA ASN A 28 -15.50 15.77 -12.01
C ASN A 28 -16.91 16.32 -11.76
N GLN A 29 -17.74 15.67 -10.93
CA GLN A 29 -19.05 16.18 -10.49
C GLN A 29 -18.94 17.19 -9.34
N GLY A 30 -17.72 17.49 -8.88
CA GLY A 30 -17.48 18.46 -7.80
C GLY A 30 -18.08 18.00 -6.47
N GLU A 31 -18.71 18.93 -5.76
CA GLU A 31 -19.19 18.68 -4.39
C GLU A 31 -20.21 17.54 -4.29
N LEU A 32 -21.04 17.32 -5.31
CA LEU A 32 -21.98 16.18 -5.32
C LEU A 32 -21.22 14.85 -5.27
N GLY A 33 -20.16 14.72 -6.06
CA GLY A 33 -19.34 13.52 -6.10
C GLY A 33 -18.49 13.37 -4.85
N PHE A 34 -17.85 14.44 -4.37
CA PHE A 34 -17.09 14.38 -3.11
C PHE A 34 -17.98 13.97 -1.93
N LYS A 35 -19.20 14.50 -1.85
CA LYS A 35 -20.16 14.08 -0.82
C LYS A 35 -20.48 12.59 -0.90
N CYS A 36 -20.76 12.06 -2.09
CA CYS A 36 -20.96 10.62 -2.30
C CYS A 36 -19.75 9.80 -1.82
N LEU A 37 -18.53 10.26 -2.11
CA LEU A 37 -17.31 9.58 -1.69
C LEU A 37 -17.11 9.59 -0.16
N ARG A 38 -17.43 10.71 0.51
CA ARG A 38 -17.39 10.83 1.98
C ARG A 38 -18.45 9.94 2.65
N GLU A 39 -19.68 9.95 2.14
CA GLU A 39 -20.75 9.06 2.63
C GLU A 39 -20.41 7.58 2.41
N TYR A 40 -19.76 7.25 1.29
CA TYR A 40 -19.24 5.90 1.07
C TYR A 40 -18.22 5.53 2.13
N LEU A 41 -17.24 6.38 2.44
CA LEU A 41 -16.25 6.09 3.50
C LEU A 41 -16.91 5.82 4.86
N LEU A 42 -17.87 6.65 5.28
CA LEU A 42 -18.63 6.43 6.52
C LEU A 42 -19.35 5.07 6.52
N SER A 43 -19.90 4.66 5.37
CA SER A 43 -20.55 3.34 5.25
C SER A 43 -19.59 2.14 5.35
N GLN A 44 -18.28 2.38 5.38
CA GLN A 44 -17.23 1.36 5.46
C GLN A 44 -16.42 1.41 6.77
N GLU A 45 -16.75 2.29 7.72
CA GLU A 45 -15.96 2.51 8.94
C GLU A 45 -15.67 1.21 9.72
N ASP A 46 -16.66 0.34 9.88
CA ASP A 46 -16.53 -0.94 10.59
C ASP A 46 -16.02 -2.11 9.71
N LYS A 47 -15.53 -1.84 8.50
CA LYS A 47 -15.12 -2.87 7.54
C LYS A 47 -13.62 -2.83 7.29
N GLU A 48 -13.08 -3.96 6.83
CA GLU A 48 -11.66 -4.01 6.46
C GLU A 48 -11.32 -2.95 5.40
N PRO A 49 -10.19 -2.24 5.54
CA PRO A 49 -9.76 -1.26 4.56
C PRO A 49 -9.56 -1.90 3.19
N THR A 50 -10.06 -1.22 2.15
CA THR A 50 -9.99 -1.71 0.78
C THR A 50 -9.20 -0.75 -0.09
N PRO A 51 -8.72 -1.20 -1.27
CA PRO A 51 -8.13 -0.27 -2.22
C PRO A 51 -9.06 0.87 -2.66
N VAL A 52 -10.39 0.65 -2.60
CA VAL A 52 -11.38 1.68 -2.90
C VAL A 52 -11.36 2.76 -1.81
N THR A 53 -11.43 2.39 -0.53
CA THR A 53 -11.40 3.37 0.57
C THR A 53 -10.08 4.13 0.61
N GLY A 54 -8.95 3.45 0.37
CA GLY A 54 -7.64 4.08 0.22
C GLY A 54 -7.60 5.11 -0.91
N ARG A 55 -8.14 4.77 -2.10
CA ARG A 55 -8.20 5.71 -3.24
C ARG A 55 -9.08 6.91 -2.96
N ILE A 56 -10.19 6.72 -2.23
CA ILE A 56 -11.08 7.82 -1.88
C ILE A 56 -10.37 8.82 -0.96
N ILE A 57 -9.69 8.36 0.10
CA ILE A 57 -8.91 9.25 0.96
C ILE A 57 -7.84 10.02 0.18
N GLN A 58 -7.09 9.37 -0.71
CA GLN A 58 -6.09 10.05 -1.55
C GLN A 58 -6.72 11.18 -2.37
N VAL A 59 -7.86 10.91 -3.01
CA VAL A 59 -8.57 11.90 -3.83
C VAL A 59 -9.10 13.06 -3.01
N LEU A 60 -9.70 12.79 -1.85
CA LEU A 60 -10.18 13.84 -0.95
C LEU A 60 -9.01 14.70 -0.42
N ASN A 61 -7.87 14.07 -0.10
CA ASN A 61 -6.67 14.77 0.36
C ASN A 61 -6.03 15.63 -0.75
N GLN A 62 -6.05 15.17 -2.00
CA GLN A 62 -5.59 15.94 -3.16
C GLN A 62 -6.50 17.13 -3.47
N HIS A 63 -7.81 16.98 -3.26
CA HIS A 63 -8.82 18.01 -3.53
C HIS A 63 -9.23 18.69 -2.22
N GLN A 64 -8.35 19.56 -1.73
CA GLN A 64 -8.42 20.24 -0.43
C GLN A 64 -9.53 21.31 -0.33
N THR A 65 -10.78 20.94 -0.65
CA THR A 65 -11.95 21.77 -0.33
C THR A 65 -12.13 21.81 1.19
N SER A 66 -12.74 22.88 1.70
CA SER A 66 -12.99 23.02 3.15
C SER A 66 -13.75 21.81 3.73
N ASP A 67 -14.74 21.29 3.00
CA ASP A 67 -15.56 20.16 3.43
C ASP A 67 -14.77 18.84 3.43
N ASN A 68 -13.87 18.63 2.46
CA ASN A 68 -13.01 17.45 2.42
C ASN A 68 -11.99 17.47 3.56
N LEU A 69 -11.35 18.61 3.79
CA LEU A 69 -10.38 18.77 4.88
C LEU A 69 -11.03 18.57 6.25
N LEU A 70 -12.18 19.21 6.47
CA LEU A 70 -12.92 19.08 7.72
C LEU A 70 -13.35 17.62 7.97
N PHE A 71 -13.88 16.96 6.95
CA PHE A 71 -14.28 15.55 7.03
C PHE A 71 -13.09 14.63 7.35
N LEU A 72 -11.98 14.76 6.63
CA LEU A 72 -10.80 13.93 6.88
C LEU A 72 -10.26 14.15 8.29
N GLN A 73 -10.23 15.39 8.77
CA GLN A 73 -9.78 15.70 10.13
C GLN A 73 -10.70 15.11 11.21
N GLN A 74 -12.00 15.08 10.97
CA GLN A 74 -12.99 14.63 11.96
C GLN A 74 -13.14 13.10 11.98
N GLU A 75 -13.22 12.48 10.81
CA GLU A 75 -13.62 11.08 10.67
C GLU A 75 -12.44 10.15 10.38
N PHE A 76 -11.38 10.66 9.73
CA PHE A 76 -10.22 9.84 9.33
C PHE A 76 -8.87 10.54 9.59
N PRO A 77 -8.62 11.07 10.80
CA PRO A 77 -7.43 11.88 11.09
C PRO A 77 -6.10 11.12 10.87
N GLU A 78 -6.14 9.80 10.99
CA GLU A 78 -4.99 8.90 10.85
C GLU A 78 -5.05 8.06 9.56
N GLY A 79 -6.08 8.26 8.71
CA GLY A 79 -6.33 7.46 7.51
C GLY A 79 -7.40 6.39 7.71
N VAL A 80 -7.51 5.44 6.77
CA VAL A 80 -8.51 4.36 6.80
C VAL A 80 -7.98 3.06 7.40
N VAL A 81 -6.67 2.91 7.54
CA VAL A 81 -6.08 1.69 8.11
C VAL A 81 -5.82 1.91 9.59
N GLU A 82 -6.48 1.12 10.43
CA GLU A 82 -6.18 1.06 11.86
C GLU A 82 -4.78 0.48 12.08
N LEU A 83 -3.87 1.33 12.57
CA LEU A 83 -2.46 0.97 12.72
C LEU A 83 -2.22 0.25 14.03
N THR A 84 -1.75 -0.99 13.94
CA THR A 84 -1.40 -1.80 15.10
C THR A 84 -0.09 -2.56 14.87
N SER A 85 0.67 -2.76 15.95
CA SER A 85 1.99 -3.41 15.92
C SER A 85 2.16 -4.33 17.11
N THR A 86 2.79 -5.50 16.89
CA THR A 86 3.16 -6.42 17.99
C THR A 86 4.39 -5.91 18.75
N ARG A 87 5.17 -5.00 18.16
CA ARG A 87 6.42 -4.48 18.73
C ARG A 87 6.37 -2.98 19.05
N GLY A 88 5.19 -2.36 18.98
CA GLY A 88 5.03 -0.92 19.19
C GLY A 88 5.74 -0.07 18.13
N VAL A 89 5.89 -0.61 16.91
CA VAL A 89 6.40 0.15 15.77
C VAL A 89 5.28 1.04 15.25
N ASP A 90 5.57 2.32 15.15
CA ASP A 90 4.66 3.31 14.57
C ASP A 90 4.74 3.29 13.04
N TYR A 91 3.58 3.12 12.39
CA TYR A 91 3.42 3.07 10.93
C TYR A 91 2.74 4.32 10.36
N GLN A 92 2.40 5.32 11.18
CA GLN A 92 1.60 6.48 10.76
C GLN A 92 2.27 7.23 9.60
N GLU A 93 3.57 7.50 9.72
CA GLU A 93 4.30 8.20 8.65
C GLU A 93 4.27 7.43 7.31
N ILE A 94 4.18 6.10 7.32
CA ILE A 94 4.03 5.31 6.08
C ILE A 94 2.63 5.55 5.48
N GLN A 95 1.60 5.48 6.33
CA GLN A 95 0.22 5.72 5.90
C GLN A 95 0.07 7.14 5.33
N ASP A 96 0.59 8.15 6.01
CA ASP A 96 0.55 9.55 5.57
C ASP A 96 1.19 9.72 4.19
N LYS A 97 2.40 9.18 4.00
CA LYS A 97 3.10 9.27 2.71
C LYS A 97 2.39 8.51 1.59
N LEU A 98 1.75 7.39 1.91
CA LEU A 98 0.94 6.66 0.93
C LEU A 98 -0.36 7.40 0.58
N ILE A 99 -0.98 8.12 1.53
CA ILE A 99 -2.13 9.02 1.28
C ILE A 99 -1.73 10.21 0.40
N GLU A 100 -0.52 10.73 0.59
CA GLU A 100 0.07 11.80 -0.24
C GLU A 100 0.55 11.32 -1.62
N GLU A 101 0.49 10.01 -1.89
CA GLU A 101 1.10 9.36 -3.06
C GLU A 101 2.63 9.58 -3.20
N ASP A 102 3.32 9.92 -2.10
CA ASP A 102 4.78 9.98 -2.02
C ASP A 102 5.37 8.57 -1.81
N PHE A 103 5.31 7.77 -2.88
CA PHE A 103 5.74 6.37 -2.84
C PHE A 103 7.25 6.20 -2.58
N LEU A 104 8.08 7.19 -2.90
CA LEU A 104 9.51 7.13 -2.62
C LEU A 104 9.78 7.26 -1.12
N GLU A 105 9.19 8.26 -0.46
CA GLU A 105 9.37 8.40 0.98
C GLU A 105 8.68 7.25 1.74
N ALA A 106 7.52 6.79 1.29
CA ALA A 106 6.86 5.61 1.84
C ALA A 106 7.74 4.35 1.77
N ASP A 107 8.49 4.15 0.67
CA ASP A 107 9.44 3.03 0.53
C ASP A 107 10.63 3.18 1.50
N LEU A 108 11.19 4.38 1.60
CA LEU A 108 12.27 4.68 2.54
C LEU A 108 11.85 4.41 4.00
N LEU A 109 10.66 4.87 4.38
CA LEU A 109 10.08 4.64 5.70
C LEU A 109 9.81 3.16 5.92
N THR A 110 9.24 2.46 4.93
CA THR A 110 9.02 1.00 4.99
C THR A 110 10.32 0.27 5.31
N VAL A 111 11.41 0.58 4.59
CA VAL A 111 12.73 -0.03 4.84
C VAL A 111 13.25 0.27 6.25
N ARG A 112 13.07 1.51 6.75
CA ARG A 112 13.47 1.88 8.12
C ARG A 112 12.66 1.11 9.18
N LYS A 113 11.34 1.01 9.02
CA LYS A 113 10.48 0.26 9.93
C LYS A 113 10.81 -1.23 9.93
N MET A 114 11.23 -1.80 8.79
CA MET A 114 11.75 -3.17 8.76
C MET A 114 13.06 -3.32 9.55
N TRP A 115 13.94 -2.30 9.59
CA TRP A 115 15.10 -2.33 10.48
C TRP A 115 14.70 -2.26 11.95
N GLU A 116 13.74 -1.41 12.30
CA GLU A 116 13.19 -1.33 13.67
C GLU A 116 12.61 -2.68 14.12
N LEU A 117 11.87 -3.37 13.24
CA LEU A 117 11.36 -4.73 13.49
C LEU A 117 12.45 -5.77 13.68
N ALA A 118 13.64 -5.60 13.08
CA ALA A 118 14.79 -6.48 13.29
C ALA A 118 15.59 -6.12 14.56
N GLY A 119 15.41 -4.92 15.11
CA GLY A 119 16.06 -4.44 16.34
C GLY A 119 17.25 -3.52 16.11
N GLU A 120 17.83 -3.04 17.21
CA GLU A 120 18.83 -1.94 17.22
C GLU A 120 20.06 -2.21 16.33
N SER A 121 20.53 -3.46 16.26
CA SER A 121 21.67 -3.82 15.39
C SER A 121 21.36 -3.62 13.91
N ALA A 122 20.10 -3.85 13.50
CA ALA A 122 19.66 -3.65 12.13
C ALA A 122 19.56 -2.17 11.78
N VAL A 123 19.01 -1.37 12.70
CA VAL A 123 18.92 0.09 12.57
C VAL A 123 20.31 0.70 12.38
N LYS A 124 21.29 0.29 13.21
CA LYS A 124 22.67 0.79 13.11
C LYS A 124 23.34 0.45 11.77
N ARG A 125 23.16 -0.78 11.28
CA ARG A 125 23.84 -1.23 10.05
C ARG A 125 23.08 -0.89 8.77
N LYS A 126 21.79 -0.57 8.84
CA LYS A 126 20.92 -0.16 7.71
C LYS A 126 20.72 -1.24 6.64
N TRP A 127 20.58 -2.51 7.05
CA TRP A 127 20.19 -3.63 6.20
C TRP A 127 19.78 -4.85 7.04
N LEU A 128 19.11 -5.83 6.42
CA LEU A 128 18.54 -7.01 7.08
C LEU A 128 19.27 -8.30 6.71
N TYR A 129 19.48 -9.18 7.68
CA TYR A 129 19.70 -10.60 7.42
C TYR A 129 18.35 -11.29 7.19
N PHE A 130 18.35 -12.31 6.33
CA PHE A 130 17.14 -13.09 6.08
C PHE A 130 16.59 -13.78 7.35
N THR A 131 17.48 -14.19 8.26
CA THR A 131 17.10 -14.81 9.56
C THR A 131 16.41 -13.84 10.51
N GLU A 132 16.58 -12.53 10.34
CA GLU A 132 15.82 -11.53 11.11
C GLU A 132 14.44 -11.34 10.51
N VAL A 133 14.33 -11.33 9.17
CA VAL A 133 13.05 -11.29 8.46
C VAL A 133 12.18 -12.51 8.82
N GLU A 134 12.77 -13.70 8.91
CA GLU A 134 12.08 -14.92 9.36
C GLU A 134 11.47 -14.80 10.78
N ARG A 135 11.95 -13.85 11.59
CA ARG A 135 11.50 -13.60 12.96
C ARG A 135 10.59 -12.38 13.09
N PHE A 136 10.24 -11.73 11.97
CA PHE A 136 9.30 -10.62 12.03
C PHE A 136 7.96 -11.12 12.59
N PRO A 137 7.30 -10.33 13.47
CA PRO A 137 5.94 -10.65 13.83
C PRO A 137 5.07 -10.65 12.56
N ALA A 138 4.24 -11.68 12.40
CA ALA A 138 3.41 -11.83 11.21
C ALA A 138 2.44 -10.64 11.03
N HIS A 139 1.93 -10.10 12.14
CA HIS A 139 1.02 -8.96 12.15
C HIS A 139 1.67 -7.69 11.58
N ASP A 140 2.88 -7.37 12.01
CA ASP A 140 3.62 -6.20 11.57
C ASP A 140 3.96 -6.25 10.07
N LEU A 141 4.34 -7.43 9.56
CA LEU A 141 4.57 -7.60 8.11
C LEU A 141 3.26 -7.54 7.32
N TYR A 142 2.16 -8.07 7.87
CA TYR A 142 0.83 -7.91 7.29
C TYR A 142 0.40 -6.44 7.25
N MET A 143 0.66 -5.66 8.30
CA MET A 143 0.29 -4.25 8.39
C MET A 143 0.99 -3.42 7.31
N ILE A 144 2.31 -3.60 7.15
CA ILE A 144 3.06 -2.96 6.06
C ILE A 144 2.48 -3.34 4.70
N ASP A 145 2.18 -4.61 4.48
CA ASP A 145 1.59 -5.07 3.20
C ASP A 145 0.19 -4.53 2.97
N LEU A 146 -0.65 -4.45 4.01
CA LEU A 146 -1.99 -3.91 3.94
C LEU A 146 -1.96 -2.44 3.51
N LEU A 147 -1.11 -1.62 4.13
CA LEU A 147 -0.91 -0.22 3.75
C LEU A 147 -0.57 -0.08 2.27
N TRP A 148 0.45 -0.80 1.80
CA TRP A 148 0.83 -0.77 0.39
C TRP A 148 -0.29 -1.23 -0.54
N ARG A 149 -1.09 -2.24 -0.17
CA ARG A 149 -2.22 -2.71 -0.99
C ARG A 149 -3.36 -1.70 -1.04
N VAL A 150 -3.73 -1.12 0.11
CA VAL A 150 -4.84 -0.16 0.24
C VAL A 150 -4.56 1.09 -0.59
N TYR A 151 -3.38 1.67 -0.46
CA TYR A 151 -3.04 2.95 -1.09
C TYR A 151 -2.43 2.84 -2.49
N SER A 152 -2.41 1.63 -3.08
CA SER A 152 -1.93 1.42 -4.46
C SER A 152 -2.99 0.89 -5.42
N GLY A 153 -4.27 0.88 -5.04
CA GLY A 153 -5.28 0.19 -5.84
C GLY A 153 -5.09 -1.34 -5.87
N GLY A 154 -4.39 -1.91 -4.87
CA GLY A 154 -4.01 -3.32 -4.82
C GLY A 154 -2.82 -3.70 -5.71
N LYS A 155 -2.07 -2.72 -6.20
CA LYS A 155 -0.98 -2.90 -7.18
C LYS A 155 0.37 -3.23 -6.54
N PHE A 156 0.62 -2.74 -5.33
CA PHE A 156 1.87 -2.84 -4.60
C PHE A 156 1.70 -3.66 -3.31
N GLY A 157 2.81 -4.13 -2.75
CA GLY A 157 2.85 -4.97 -1.56
C GLY A 157 3.69 -6.24 -1.74
N PHE A 158 4.25 -6.74 -0.65
CA PHE A 158 5.03 -7.98 -0.62
C PHE A 158 4.18 -9.21 -0.96
N SER A 159 2.90 -9.24 -0.56
CA SER A 159 1.96 -10.30 -0.92
C SER A 159 1.66 -10.30 -2.41
N VAL A 160 1.61 -9.12 -3.05
CA VAL A 160 1.45 -8.97 -4.49
C VAL A 160 2.69 -9.49 -5.23
N GLN A 161 3.88 -9.08 -4.81
CA GLN A 161 5.14 -9.58 -5.34
C GLN A 161 5.26 -11.11 -5.20
N ARG A 162 4.91 -11.65 -4.02
CA ARG A 162 4.87 -13.10 -3.76
C ARG A 162 3.93 -13.82 -4.72
N LYS A 163 2.72 -13.30 -4.94
CA LYS A 163 1.75 -13.89 -5.87
C LYS A 163 2.31 -13.95 -7.29
N ILE A 164 2.96 -12.89 -7.74
CA ILE A 164 3.63 -12.84 -9.05
C ILE A 164 4.76 -13.89 -9.10
N TRP A 165 5.64 -13.92 -8.09
CA TRP A 165 6.73 -14.88 -8.00
C TRP A 165 6.26 -16.34 -8.05
N LEU A 166 5.19 -16.68 -7.34
CA LEU A 166 4.57 -18.00 -7.38
C LEU A 166 4.03 -18.34 -8.78
N SER A 167 3.35 -17.39 -9.44
CA SER A 167 2.82 -17.58 -10.80
C SER A 167 3.92 -17.81 -11.85
N LEU A 168 5.14 -17.34 -11.56
CA LEU A 168 6.33 -17.50 -12.41
C LEU A 168 7.16 -18.74 -12.02
N GLY A 169 6.56 -19.72 -11.33
CA GLY A 169 7.26 -20.94 -10.92
C GLY A 169 8.43 -20.68 -9.96
N LYS A 170 8.32 -19.65 -9.12
CA LYS A 170 9.36 -19.22 -8.17
C LYS A 170 10.68 -18.77 -8.83
N ASN A 171 10.63 -18.33 -10.09
CA ASN A 171 11.80 -17.83 -10.81
C ASN A 171 12.04 -16.33 -10.53
N PHE A 172 13.14 -16.00 -9.85
CA PHE A 172 13.50 -14.62 -9.54
C PHE A 172 13.87 -13.79 -10.77
N ASN A 173 14.54 -14.37 -11.78
CA ASN A 173 14.89 -13.62 -12.99
C ASN A 173 13.63 -13.13 -13.72
N SER A 174 12.64 -14.02 -13.87
CA SER A 174 11.34 -13.67 -14.44
C SER A 174 10.60 -12.65 -13.58
N LEU A 175 10.71 -12.74 -12.25
CA LEU A 175 10.11 -11.76 -11.34
C LEU A 175 10.70 -10.36 -11.56
N TRP A 176 12.03 -10.23 -11.62
CA TRP A 176 12.70 -8.94 -11.81
C TRP A 176 12.28 -8.24 -13.09
N ASP A 177 12.12 -8.99 -14.18
CA ASP A 177 11.64 -8.45 -15.44
C ASP A 177 10.16 -8.05 -15.31
N LYS A 178 9.34 -8.88 -14.64
CA LYS A 178 7.89 -8.64 -14.48
C LYS A 178 7.55 -7.42 -13.63
N ILE A 179 8.32 -7.18 -12.55
CA ILE A 179 8.13 -6.02 -11.65
C ILE A 179 9.06 -4.86 -12.00
N ALA A 180 9.76 -4.91 -13.14
CA ALA A 180 10.70 -3.89 -13.63
C ALA A 180 11.80 -3.47 -12.63
N TRP A 181 12.38 -4.43 -11.91
CA TRP A 181 13.59 -4.19 -11.11
C TRP A 181 14.88 -4.41 -11.91
N ARG A 182 14.76 -4.91 -13.14
CA ARG A 182 15.88 -5.16 -14.04
C ARG A 182 15.56 -4.66 -15.44
N ASN A 183 16.53 -4.01 -16.07
CA ASN A 183 16.49 -3.66 -17.48
C ASN A 183 17.62 -4.41 -18.21
N GLY A 184 17.25 -5.44 -18.97
CA GLY A 184 18.20 -6.33 -19.62
C GLY A 184 19.04 -7.10 -18.60
N ARG A 185 20.35 -6.81 -18.53
CA ARG A 185 21.29 -7.51 -17.63
C ARG A 185 21.54 -6.78 -16.31
N SER A 186 21.07 -5.54 -16.16
CA SER A 186 21.40 -4.68 -15.01
C SER A 186 20.17 -4.40 -14.15
N PHE A 187 20.34 -4.44 -12.84
CA PHE A 187 19.31 -3.99 -11.90
C PHE A 187 19.13 -2.48 -11.99
N ALA A 188 17.89 -2.02 -11.83
CA ALA A 188 17.55 -0.61 -11.78
C ALA A 188 18.32 0.08 -10.64
N ARG A 189 18.90 1.25 -10.92
CA ARG A 189 19.62 2.07 -9.95
C ARG A 189 18.66 2.84 -9.05
N TYR A 190 18.69 2.52 -7.77
CA TYR A 190 17.94 3.25 -6.75
C TYR A 190 18.48 4.68 -6.54
N PRO A 191 17.61 5.69 -6.33
CA PRO A 191 16.16 5.67 -6.55
C PRO A 191 15.75 6.00 -7.99
N LYS A 192 16.69 6.49 -8.81
CA LYS A 192 16.40 7.21 -10.08
C LYS A 192 15.78 6.38 -11.19
N GLU A 193 16.03 5.07 -11.23
CA GLU A 193 15.55 4.18 -12.29
C GLU A 193 14.30 3.38 -11.86
N PHE A 194 13.76 3.65 -10.68
CA PHE A 194 12.48 3.12 -10.22
C PHE A 194 11.35 4.09 -10.56
N THR A 195 10.13 3.57 -10.72
CA THR A 195 8.93 4.36 -10.98
C THR A 195 8.16 4.55 -9.68
N TRP A 196 8.15 5.77 -9.15
CA TRP A 196 7.52 6.15 -7.88
C TRP A 196 6.11 6.70 -8.07
N SER A 197 5.29 5.99 -8.84
CA SER A 197 3.89 6.35 -9.10
C SER A 197 3.05 5.11 -9.36
N LEU A 198 1.74 5.28 -9.41
CA LEU A 198 0.80 4.22 -9.79
C LEU A 198 0.96 3.76 -11.25
N ASP A 199 1.80 4.40 -12.07
CA ASP A 199 2.11 3.94 -13.44
C ASP A 199 3.08 2.74 -13.44
N ALA A 200 3.86 2.55 -12.37
CA ALA A 200 4.81 1.45 -12.21
C ALA A 200 4.12 0.08 -12.38
N PRO A 201 4.79 -1.00 -12.80
CA PRO A 201 4.13 -2.31 -12.96
C PRO A 201 3.61 -2.88 -11.63
N GLN A 202 2.68 -3.83 -11.71
CA GLN A 202 2.18 -4.53 -10.52
C GLN A 202 3.34 -5.21 -9.78
N GLY A 203 3.41 -5.03 -8.46
CA GLY A 203 4.47 -5.53 -7.59
C GLY A 203 5.77 -4.72 -7.61
N HIS A 204 5.83 -3.57 -8.29
CA HIS A 204 7.06 -2.76 -8.35
C HIS A 204 7.55 -2.31 -6.97
N LEU A 205 6.61 -1.99 -6.06
CA LEU A 205 6.89 -1.50 -4.71
C LEU A 205 6.21 -2.39 -3.65
N PRO A 206 6.69 -2.37 -2.39
CA PRO A 206 7.93 -1.74 -1.92
C PRO A 206 9.20 -2.46 -2.41
N THR A 207 10.35 -1.82 -2.36
CA THR A 207 11.61 -2.37 -2.84
C THR A 207 12.28 -3.29 -1.82
N THR A 208 13.07 -4.25 -2.31
CA THR A 208 14.02 -5.01 -1.48
C THR A 208 15.36 -5.03 -2.19
N ASN A 209 16.42 -4.59 -1.50
CA ASN A 209 17.74 -4.46 -2.10
C ASN A 209 18.34 -5.82 -2.50
N GLN A 210 18.59 -6.01 -3.79
CA GLN A 210 19.15 -7.25 -4.36
C GLN A 210 20.69 -7.30 -4.40
N LEU A 211 21.40 -6.25 -3.97
CA LEU A 211 22.88 -6.21 -3.92
C LEU A 211 23.49 -7.30 -3.01
N ARG A 212 22.70 -7.83 -2.06
CA ARG A 212 23.10 -8.91 -1.14
C ARG A 212 22.47 -10.26 -1.49
N GLY A 213 21.94 -10.38 -2.71
CA GLY A 213 21.25 -11.58 -3.19
C GLY A 213 19.81 -11.70 -2.72
N THR A 214 19.18 -12.83 -3.05
CA THR A 214 17.72 -13.03 -2.95
C THR A 214 17.24 -13.57 -1.61
N LYS A 215 18.12 -13.81 -0.63
CA LYS A 215 17.74 -14.48 0.63
C LYS A 215 16.72 -13.66 1.44
N VAL A 216 16.87 -12.35 1.49
CA VAL A 216 15.97 -11.46 2.24
C VAL A 216 14.56 -11.47 1.65
N ILE A 217 14.43 -11.27 0.33
CA ILE A 217 13.13 -11.28 -0.33
C ILE A 217 12.51 -12.68 -0.36
N LEU A 218 13.32 -13.73 -0.43
CA LEU A 218 12.85 -15.10 -0.28
C LEU A 218 12.24 -15.32 1.11
N ALA A 219 12.92 -14.88 2.17
CA ALA A 219 12.39 -14.94 3.54
C ALA A 219 11.10 -14.14 3.67
N LEU A 220 11.01 -12.96 3.06
CA LEU A 220 9.75 -12.21 2.98
C LEU A 220 8.67 -13.06 2.33
N PHE A 221 8.86 -13.58 1.11
CA PHE A 221 7.83 -14.36 0.41
C PHE A 221 7.45 -15.69 1.08
N GLN A 222 8.34 -16.26 1.88
CA GLN A 222 8.09 -17.49 2.63
C GLN A 222 7.51 -17.24 4.02
N HIS A 223 7.45 -15.98 4.46
CA HIS A 223 6.96 -15.61 5.79
C HIS A 223 5.53 -16.12 6.06
N PRO A 224 5.21 -16.58 7.28
CA PRO A 224 3.87 -17.06 7.64
C PRO A 224 2.78 -15.97 7.58
N ALA A 225 3.15 -14.68 7.49
CA ALA A 225 2.19 -13.57 7.34
C ALA A 225 1.25 -13.72 6.13
N TRP A 226 1.63 -14.48 5.10
CA TRP A 226 0.82 -14.69 3.89
C TRP A 226 -0.04 -15.94 3.92
N GLN A 227 0.11 -16.77 4.96
CA GLN A 227 -0.72 -17.95 5.13
C GLN A 227 -2.04 -17.47 5.72
N LYS A 228 -3.17 -17.90 5.15
CA LYS A 228 -4.46 -17.70 5.82
C LYS A 228 -4.35 -18.41 7.17
N LYS A 229 -4.64 -17.69 8.26
CA LYS A 229 -4.99 -18.37 9.51
C LYS A 229 -6.31 -19.08 9.20
N ASP A 230 -6.30 -20.41 9.29
CA ASP A 230 -7.51 -21.22 9.26
C ASP A 230 -8.45 -20.82 10.41
#